data_AF-A0ABD0NX93-F1
#
_entry.id   AF-A0ABD0NX93-F1
#
_cell.length_a   1.000
_cell.length_b   1.000
_cell.length_c   1.000
_cell.angle_alpha   90.00
_cell.angle_beta   90.00
_cell.angle_gamma   90.00
#
_symmetry.space_group_name_H-M   'P 1'
#
loop_
_entity.id
_entity.type
_entity.pdbx_description
1 polymer ?
#
loop_
_entity_poly.entity_id
_entity_poly.type
_entity_poly.pdbx_seq_one_letter_code
_entity_poly.pdbx_strand_id
1 'polypeptide(L)' 'FTFNTFHLEDHHDYLLITENGSFVQPLARLTGAELPSPINAGLYGNFKAQLRFISDFSISYEGFNITFS' A
#
# COMPACT_ATOMS: atom_id res chain seq x y z
N PHE A 1 5.71 6.97 -3.30
CA PHE A 1 5.90 5.54 -3.03
C PHE A 1 6.33 4.84 -4.30
N THR A 2 7.56 4.36 -4.32
CA THR A 2 8.08 3.49 -5.37
C THR A 2 8.14 2.08 -4.83
N PHE A 3 7.57 1.11 -5.54
CA PHE A 3 7.56 -0.30 -5.17
C PHE A 3 8.74 -1.02 -5.83
N ASN A 4 9.58 -1.64 -5.00
CA ASN A 4 10.71 -2.46 -5.45
C ASN A 4 10.30 -3.94 -5.56
N THR A 5 9.47 -4.40 -4.61
CA THR A 5 8.83 -5.71 -4.63
C THR A 5 7.40 -5.58 -4.08
N PHE A 6 6.50 -6.45 -4.53
CA PHE A 6 5.13 -6.51 -4.05
C PHE A 6 4.52 -7.88 -4.35
N HIS A 7 4.22 -8.64 -3.30
CA HIS A 7 3.48 -9.89 -3.38
C HIS A 7 2.75 -10.12 -2.07
N LEU A 8 1.43 -9.97 -2.13
CA LEU A 8 0.48 -10.21 -1.06
C LEU A 8 -0.48 -11.35 -1.44
N GLU A 9 -1.11 -11.97 -0.45
CA GLU A 9 -2.19 -12.91 -0.72
C GLU A 9 -3.40 -12.17 -1.30
N ASP A 10 -3.71 -12.43 -2.56
CA ASP A 10 -4.80 -11.77 -3.27
C ASP A 10 -6.15 -12.04 -2.57
N HIS A 11 -6.99 -11.02 -2.46
CA HIS A 11 -8.26 -11.02 -1.71
C HIS A 11 -8.19 -11.11 -0.17
N HIS A 12 -7.03 -11.46 0.41
CA HIS A 12 -6.86 -11.67 1.86
C HIS A 12 -6.03 -10.55 2.52
N ASP A 13 -4.88 -10.26 1.93
CA ASP A 13 -3.94 -9.26 2.41
C ASP A 13 -4.10 -7.94 1.64
N TYR A 14 -3.98 -6.81 2.35
CA TYR A 14 -4.09 -5.50 1.74
C TYR A 14 -3.06 -4.51 2.29
N LEU A 15 -2.45 -3.75 1.38
CA LEU A 15 -1.75 -2.51 1.70
C LEU A 15 -2.65 -1.32 1.33
N LEU A 16 -3.01 -0.52 2.31
CA LEU A 16 -3.75 0.73 2.13
C LEU A 16 -2.82 1.92 2.28
N ILE A 17 -2.98 2.91 1.41
CA ILE A 17 -2.23 4.18 1.43
C ILE A 17 -3.23 5.33 1.49
N THR A 18 -3.01 6.32 2.36
CA THR A 18 -3.82 7.55 2.44
C THR A 18 -2.97 8.78 2.76
N GLU A 19 -3.43 9.96 2.36
CA GLU A 19 -2.82 11.26 2.69
C GLU A 19 -3.63 12.05 3.72
N ASN A 20 -4.93 11.79 3.82
CA ASN A 20 -5.87 12.60 4.61
C ASN A 20 -6.26 11.95 5.94
N GLY A 21 -5.48 10.94 6.38
CA GLY A 21 -5.72 10.20 7.62
C GLY A 21 -6.95 9.28 7.61
N SER A 22 -7.72 9.28 6.51
CA SER A 22 -8.89 8.41 6.34
C SER A 22 -8.56 7.23 5.43
N PHE A 23 -8.77 6.02 5.95
CA PHE A 23 -8.69 4.78 5.18
C PHE A 23 -10.05 4.34 4.61
N VAL A 24 -11.12 5.11 4.83
CA VAL A 24 -12.44 4.86 4.22
C VAL A 24 -12.38 5.10 2.71
N GLN A 25 -11.60 6.09 2.31
CA GLN A 25 -11.33 6.41 0.90
C GLN A 25 -9.80 6.52 0.73
N PRO A 26 -9.10 5.38 0.68
CA PRO A 26 -7.66 5.38 0.55
C PRO A 26 -7.27 5.88 -0.85
N LEU A 27 -6.07 6.46 -0.95
CA LEU A 27 -5.44 6.79 -2.23
C LEU A 27 -5.18 5.53 -3.06
N ALA A 28 -4.82 4.43 -2.38
CA ALA A 28 -4.65 3.13 -3.01
C ALA A 28 -5.02 2.01 -2.05
N ARG A 29 -5.60 0.95 -2.61
CA ARG A 29 -5.79 -0.36 -1.97
C ARG A 29 -5.16 -1.40 -2.88
N LEU A 30 -4.08 -2.02 -2.40
CA LEU A 30 -3.22 -2.90 -3.18
C LEU A 30 -3.25 -4.31 -2.59
N THR A 31 -3.24 -5.33 -3.46
CA THR A 31 -3.25 -6.77 -3.12
C THR A 31 -2.70 -7.57 -4.30
N GLY A 32 -2.47 -8.88 -4.10
CA GLY A 32 -1.93 -9.77 -5.12
C GLY A 32 -0.43 -9.57 -5.41
N ALA A 33 0.00 -10.01 -6.59
CA ALA A 33 1.41 -10.09 -6.98
C ALA A 33 1.84 -9.10 -8.07
N GLU A 34 0.92 -8.26 -8.56
CA GLU A 34 1.27 -7.25 -9.57
C GLU A 34 2.02 -6.09 -8.92
N LEU A 35 3.19 -5.75 -9.48
CA LEU A 35 4.00 -4.63 -8.99
C LEU A 35 3.26 -3.30 -9.27
N PRO A 36 2.85 -2.54 -8.23
CA PRO A 36 2.10 -1.32 -8.42
C PRO A 36 2.93 -0.23 -9.09
N SER A 37 2.28 0.60 -9.90
CA SER A 37 2.89 1.84 -10.40
C SER A 37 3.24 2.78 -9.24
N PRO A 38 4.24 3.67 -9.40
CA PRO A 38 4.57 4.65 -8.37
C PRO A 38 3.35 5.47 -7.93
N ILE A 39 3.11 5.54 -6.63
CA ILE A 39 2.01 6.32 -6.04
C ILE A 39 2.60 7.60 -5.47
N ASN A 40 2.21 8.74 -6.04
CA ASN A 40 2.64 10.04 -5.53
C ASN A 40 1.90 10.36 -4.24
N ALA A 41 2.67 10.63 -3.18
CA ALA A 41 2.16 11.17 -1.94
C ALA A 41 2.40 12.70 -1.94
N GLY A 42 1.37 13.49 -1.64
CA GLY A 42 1.40 14.95 -1.69
C GLY A 42 0.45 15.55 -2.73
N LEU A 43 -0.50 14.78 -3.28
CA LEU A 43 -1.55 15.30 -4.17
C LEU A 43 -2.35 16.43 -3.50
N TYR A 44 -2.52 16.35 -2.17
CA TYR A 44 -3.24 17.37 -1.40
C TYR A 44 -2.34 18.39 -0.70
N GLY A 45 -1.05 18.48 -1.06
CA GLY A 45 -0.09 19.44 -0.47
C GLY A 45 0.35 19.10 0.96
N ASN A 46 -0.15 17.99 1.50
CA ASN A 46 0.22 17.46 2.80
C ASN A 46 1.32 16.41 2.55
N PHE A 47 2.58 16.72 2.86
CA PHE A 47 3.71 15.78 2.76
C PHE A 47 3.65 14.66 3.82
N LYS A 48 2.45 14.19 4.13
CA LYS A 48 2.15 13.14 5.09
C LYS A 48 1.39 12.05 4.37
N ALA A 49 1.87 10.83 4.52
CA ALA A 49 1.14 9.65 4.10
C ALA A 49 1.08 8.68 5.27
N GLN A 50 -0.01 7.93 5.34
CA GLN A 50 -0.19 6.84 6.29
C GLN A 50 -0.37 5.55 5.51
N LEU A 51 0.24 4.50 6.02
CA LEU A 51 0.13 3.16 5.48
C LEU A 51 -0.56 2.27 6.50
N ARG A 52 -1.40 1.36 6.02
CA ARG A 52 -1.98 0.29 6.83
C ARG A 52 -1.83 -1.01 6.08
N PHE A 53 -1.06 -1.93 6.65
CA PHE A 53 -1.01 -3.31 6.21
C PHE A 53 -2.00 -4.13 7.03
N ILE A 54 -2.82 -4.92 6.35
CA ILE A 54 -3.82 -5.81 6.93
C ILE A 54 -3.53 -7.19 6.34
N SER A 55 -3.38 -8.18 7.22
CA SER A 55 -3.12 -9.56 6.83
C SER A 55 -3.90 -10.51 7.72
N ASP A 56 -4.15 -11.72 7.23
CA ASP A 56 -4.80 -12.78 8.00
C ASP A 56 -3.78 -13.79 8.56
N PHE A 57 -4.26 -14.93 9.06
CA PHE A 57 -3.40 -15.96 9.64
C PHE A 57 -2.98 -17.06 8.64
N SER A 58 -3.39 -16.95 7.38
CA SER A 58 -3.36 -18.04 6.41
C SER A 58 -2.04 -18.12 5.64
N ILE A 59 -1.94 -17.54 4.44
CA ILE A 59 -0.74 -17.61 3.60
C ILE A 59 0.11 -16.34 3.76
N SER A 60 1.43 -16.51 3.81
CA SER A 60 2.36 -15.38 3.82
C SER A 60 3.31 -15.42 2.62
N TYR A 61 3.38 -14.31 1.90
CA TYR A 61 4.33 -14.08 0.81
C TYR A 61 5.44 -13.11 1.24
N GLU A 62 6.30 -12.68 0.31
CA GLU A 62 7.43 -11.78 0.61
C GLU A 62 7.00 -10.39 1.12
N GLY A 63 5.74 -10.01 0.92
CA GLY A 63 5.22 -8.71 1.34
C GLY A 63 5.56 -7.63 0.34
N PHE A 64 6.02 -6.47 0.83
CA PHE A 64 6.34 -5.33 -0.01
C PHE A 64 7.61 -4.63 0.45
N ASN A 65 8.38 -4.14 -0.52
CA ASN A 65 9.51 -3.25 -0.30
C ASN A 65 9.23 -1.93 -1.01
N ILE A 66 9.17 -0.84 -0.24
CA ILE A 66 8.81 0.48 -0.75
C ILE A 66 9.83 1.54 -0.34
N THR A 67 10.00 2.52 -1.21
CA THR A 67 10.72 3.77 -0.89
C THR A 67 9.75 4.94 -0.92
N PHE A 68 9.90 5.83 0.08
CA PHE A 68 9.20 7.11 0.16
C PHE A 68 10.22 8.24 0.08
N SER A 69 9.97 9.20 -0.81
CA SER A 69 10.84 10.33 -1.14
C SER A 69 10.02 11.59 -1.32
#